data_AF-A0AAV0M5H7-F1
#
_entry.id   AF-A0AAV0M5H7-F1
#
_cell.length_a   1.000
_cell.length_b   1.000
_cell.length_c   1.000
_cell.angle_alpha   90.00
_cell.angle_beta   90.00
_cell.angle_gamma   90.00
#
_symmetry.space_group_name_H-M   'P 1'
#
loop_
_entity.id
_entity.type
_entity.pdbx_description
1 polymer ?
#
loop_
_entity_poly.entity_id
_entity_poly.type
_entity_poly.pdbx_seq_one_letter_code
_entity_poly.pdbx_strand_id
1 'polypeptide(L)'
;MMEKERIRKRPRLAWDVGPLEGEAQRAEKHVSPPKRVDDREGHYVFSLGENLTPRYKILSKMGEGTFGRVLECWDRNTREFVAIKVIRSISKYRDAAMIEIDVLQLLARNDKSSSRCVQIQNWFDYRNHICIVFEKLGPSLYDFLKRNKYCPFPVDLVREFGRQLLESVACLGWSYPCDIWSVGCILVELCTGGALFQTHENLEHLAMMERVLGPLPEHMISKANRGAEKYFRRTRLNWPEGAVSRESIRAVRKLDNLKEMVYRHTESSRTLLVDLLRGLLKYDPSERLTARDALDHPFFRNPI
;
A
#
# COMPACT_ATOMS: atom_id res chain seq x y z
N MET A 1 -8.94 -10.96 -38.21
CA MET A 1 -7.49 -11.08 -37.94
C MET A 1 -7.19 -10.02 -36.89
N MET A 2 -7.20 -10.37 -35.59
CA MET A 2 -6.93 -9.42 -34.51
C MET A 2 -5.44 -9.48 -34.20
N GLU A 3 -4.78 -8.33 -34.31
CA GLU A 3 -3.37 -8.14 -34.03
C GLU A 3 -3.14 -8.27 -32.51
N LYS A 4 -2.30 -9.24 -32.11
CA LYS A 4 -1.91 -9.41 -30.71
C LYS A 4 -0.99 -8.25 -30.34
N GLU A 5 -1.52 -7.31 -29.58
CA GLU A 5 -0.76 -6.23 -28.97
C GLU A 5 0.37 -6.84 -28.13
N ARG A 6 1.63 -6.61 -28.55
CA ARG A 6 2.81 -7.11 -27.85
C ARG A 6 2.96 -6.31 -26.55
N ILE A 7 2.52 -6.90 -25.44
CA ILE A 7 2.90 -6.44 -24.10
C ILE A 7 4.42 -6.36 -24.05
N ARG A 8 4.95 -5.14 -23.90
CA ARG A 8 6.40 -4.90 -23.79
C ARG A 8 6.91 -5.63 -22.55
N LYS A 9 7.77 -6.64 -22.76
CA LYS A 9 8.40 -7.39 -21.68
C LYS A 9 9.31 -6.47 -20.85
N ARG A 10 9.19 -6.54 -19.53
CA ARG A 10 10.08 -5.83 -18.60
C ARG A 10 11.49 -6.42 -18.66
N PRO A 11 12.55 -5.60 -18.56
CA PRO A 11 13.93 -6.09 -18.40
C PRO A 11 14.07 -6.92 -17.11
N ARG A 12 14.86 -8.00 -17.15
CA ARG A 12 15.22 -8.77 -15.94
C ARG A 12 16.00 -7.87 -14.98
N LEU A 13 15.66 -7.91 -13.69
CA LEU A 13 16.35 -7.16 -12.64
C LEU A 13 17.34 -8.03 -11.88
N ALA A 14 18.26 -7.39 -11.15
CA ALA A 14 19.35 -8.06 -10.44
C ALA A 14 18.86 -9.11 -9.40
N TRP A 15 17.60 -9.03 -8.96
CA TRP A 15 16.96 -9.94 -8.02
C TRP A 15 16.03 -10.97 -8.68
N ASP A 16 16.06 -11.10 -10.00
CA ASP A 16 15.38 -12.14 -10.76
C ASP A 16 16.33 -13.32 -10.98
N VAL A 17 16.55 -14.13 -9.95
CA VAL A 17 17.41 -15.31 -10.03
C VAL A 17 16.62 -16.49 -10.58
N GLY A 18 16.76 -16.74 -11.89
CA GLY A 18 16.23 -17.91 -12.59
C GLY A 18 16.61 -19.21 -11.90
N PRO A 19 15.79 -20.28 -12.00
CA PRO A 19 16.29 -21.63 -11.75
C PRO A 19 17.59 -21.84 -12.55
N LEU A 20 18.63 -22.37 -11.90
CA LEU A 20 19.93 -22.63 -12.54
C LEU A 20 19.72 -23.42 -13.84
N GLU A 21 20.40 -23.00 -14.92
CA GLU A 21 20.40 -23.66 -16.22
C GLU A 21 20.97 -25.09 -16.06
N GLY A 22 20.07 -26.01 -15.72
CA GLY A 22 20.37 -27.38 -15.31
C GLY A 22 19.15 -28.10 -14.74
N GLU A 23 18.21 -27.37 -14.12
CA GLU A 23 16.91 -27.93 -13.71
C GLU A 23 15.90 -28.05 -14.88
N ALA A 24 16.19 -27.42 -16.02
CA ALA A 24 15.28 -27.38 -17.18
C ALA A 24 15.24 -28.68 -18.01
N GLN A 25 16.06 -29.69 -17.70
CA GLN A 25 16.26 -30.89 -18.53
C GLN A 25 15.70 -32.19 -17.96
N ARG A 26 15.00 -32.18 -16.82
CA ARG A 26 14.14 -33.31 -16.43
C ARG A 26 12.69 -32.97 -16.73
N ALA A 27 12.22 -33.40 -17.90
CA ALA A 27 10.81 -33.48 -18.25
C ALA A 27 10.11 -34.57 -17.42
N GLU A 28 10.15 -34.46 -16.09
CA GLU A 28 9.11 -35.07 -15.27
C GLU A 28 7.82 -34.33 -15.62
N LYS A 29 6.79 -35.07 -16.07
CA LYS A 29 5.43 -34.54 -16.28
C LYS A 29 5.14 -33.60 -15.12
N HIS A 30 4.90 -32.32 -15.40
CA HIS A 30 4.67 -31.31 -14.36
C HIS A 30 3.31 -31.58 -13.70
N VAL A 31 3.27 -32.58 -12.83
CA VAL A 31 2.05 -33.04 -12.17
C VAL A 31 1.63 -31.94 -11.20
N SER A 32 0.31 -31.79 -11.05
CA SER A 32 -0.24 -30.96 -9.99
C SER A 32 0.29 -31.45 -8.64
N PRO A 33 0.58 -30.54 -7.69
CA PRO A 33 1.05 -30.94 -6.36
C PRO A 33 0.03 -31.90 -5.71
N PRO A 34 0.43 -32.77 -4.77
CA PRO A 34 -0.51 -33.57 -4.00
C PRO A 34 -1.65 -32.71 -3.40
N LYS A 35 -2.87 -33.25 -3.31
CA LYS A 35 -3.95 -32.55 -2.63
C LYS A 35 -3.68 -32.56 -1.13
N ARG A 36 -3.55 -31.36 -0.55
CA ARG A 36 -3.42 -31.16 0.90
C ARG A 36 -4.72 -30.53 1.42
N VAL A 37 -5.01 -30.78 2.68
CA VAL A 37 -6.06 -30.04 3.40
C VAL A 37 -5.50 -28.65 3.71
N ASP A 38 -6.35 -27.64 3.60
CA ASP A 38 -6.01 -26.27 3.99
C ASP A 38 -5.67 -26.21 5.49
N ASP A 39 -4.96 -25.16 5.92
CA ASP A 39 -4.73 -24.97 7.35
C ASP A 39 -6.02 -24.56 8.09
N ARG A 40 -5.95 -24.46 9.43
CA ARG A 40 -7.12 -24.13 10.27
C ARG A 40 -7.71 -22.76 9.95
N GLU A 41 -6.93 -21.89 9.32
CA GLU A 41 -7.33 -20.57 8.88
C GLU A 41 -7.80 -20.58 7.42
N GLY A 42 -7.79 -21.73 6.73
CA GLY A 42 -8.22 -21.84 5.34
C GLY A 42 -7.21 -21.29 4.34
N HIS A 43 -5.93 -21.17 4.71
CA HIS A 43 -4.88 -20.88 3.74
C HIS A 43 -4.45 -22.15 2.99
N TYR A 44 -4.08 -21.95 1.72
CA TYR A 44 -3.47 -22.98 0.91
C TYR A 44 -2.14 -23.44 1.49
N VAL A 45 -1.98 -24.75 1.70
CA VAL A 45 -0.77 -25.38 2.24
C VAL A 45 0.17 -25.79 1.11
N PHE A 46 1.38 -25.23 1.11
CA PHE A 46 2.39 -25.46 0.07
C PHE A 46 3.79 -25.76 0.63
N SER A 47 4.69 -26.19 -0.24
CA SER A 47 6.13 -26.41 -0.02
C SER A 47 6.92 -25.70 -1.10
N LEU A 48 8.10 -25.16 -0.75
CA LEU A 48 8.95 -24.48 -1.73
C LEU A 48 9.49 -25.47 -2.77
N GLY A 49 9.59 -25.02 -4.03
CA GLY A 49 10.05 -25.83 -5.16
C GLY A 49 8.96 -26.69 -5.83
N GLU A 50 7.79 -26.86 -5.21
CA GLU A 50 6.68 -27.59 -5.80
C GLU A 50 5.87 -26.75 -6.81
N ASN A 51 5.01 -27.39 -7.58
CA ASN A 51 4.09 -26.70 -8.49
C ASN A 51 2.88 -26.17 -7.72
N LEU A 52 2.41 -24.94 -7.98
CA LEU A 52 1.05 -24.52 -7.60
C LEU A 52 0.03 -25.14 -8.57
N THR A 53 0.32 -25.01 -9.87
CA THR A 53 -0.33 -25.71 -10.98
C THR A 53 0.77 -26.20 -11.94
N PRO A 54 0.47 -27.03 -12.95
CA PRO A 54 1.48 -27.41 -13.96
C PRO A 54 2.21 -26.24 -14.62
N ARG A 55 1.61 -25.04 -14.63
CA ARG A 55 2.18 -23.81 -15.19
C ARG A 55 3.10 -23.07 -14.21
N TYR A 56 2.74 -23.00 -12.93
CA TYR A 56 3.41 -22.14 -11.96
C TYR A 56 4.20 -22.97 -10.93
N LYS A 57 5.53 -22.81 -10.88
CA LYS A 57 6.39 -23.40 -9.84
C LYS A 57 6.57 -22.39 -8.70
N ILE A 58 6.32 -22.80 -7.45
CA ILE A 58 6.47 -21.95 -6.26
C ILE A 58 7.95 -21.86 -5.89
N LEU A 59 8.45 -20.63 -5.74
CA LEU A 59 9.85 -20.37 -5.42
C LEU A 59 10.02 -19.82 -4.00
N SER A 60 9.21 -18.83 -3.61
CA SER A 60 9.30 -18.20 -2.30
C SER A 60 7.94 -17.68 -1.83
N LYS A 61 7.81 -17.43 -0.51
CA LYS A 61 6.67 -16.71 0.07
C LYS A 61 7.05 -15.23 0.18
N MET A 62 6.36 -14.37 -0.54
CA MET A 62 6.60 -12.92 -0.55
C MET A 62 5.85 -12.19 0.57
N GLY A 63 4.68 -12.69 0.98
CA GLY A 63 3.86 -12.05 2.01
C GLY A 63 2.68 -12.90 2.48
N GLU A 64 2.07 -12.47 3.57
CA GLU A 64 0.86 -13.05 4.15
C GLU A 64 0.06 -11.97 4.88
N GLY A 65 -1.26 -12.11 4.85
CA GLY A 65 -2.16 -11.27 5.62
C GLY A 65 -3.52 -11.93 5.75
N THR A 66 -4.48 -11.18 6.29
CA THR A 66 -5.83 -11.65 6.59
C THR A 66 -6.52 -12.34 5.42
N PHE A 67 -6.23 -11.91 4.19
CA PHE A 67 -6.89 -12.39 2.97
C PHE A 67 -6.25 -13.64 2.36
N GLY A 68 -4.97 -13.92 2.63
CA GLY A 68 -4.23 -14.94 1.89
C GLY A 68 -2.72 -14.81 1.96
N ARG A 69 -2.04 -15.48 1.03
CA ARG A 69 -0.58 -15.48 0.89
C ARG A 69 -0.19 -14.99 -0.50
N VAL A 70 0.93 -14.30 -0.60
CA VAL A 70 1.53 -13.93 -1.90
C VAL A 70 2.78 -14.77 -2.10
N LEU A 71 2.82 -15.49 -3.21
CA LEU A 71 3.91 -16.39 -3.57
C LEU A 71 4.66 -15.85 -4.78
N GLU A 72 5.98 -15.94 -4.76
CA GLU A 72 6.79 -15.79 -5.96
C GLU A 72 6.74 -17.11 -6.72
N CYS A 73 6.34 -17.06 -7.98
CA CYS A 73 6.25 -18.22 -8.84
C CYS A 73 7.00 -18.01 -10.15
N TRP A 74 7.54 -19.10 -10.70
CA TRP A 74 8.01 -19.16 -12.07
C TRP A 74 6.87 -19.58 -12.99
N ASP A 75 6.49 -18.71 -13.92
CA ASP A 75 5.53 -19.03 -14.97
C ASP A 75 6.24 -19.72 -16.14
N ARG A 76 6.00 -21.01 -16.31
CA ARG A 76 6.62 -21.83 -17.35
C ARG A 76 6.17 -21.45 -18.77
N ASN A 77 5.00 -20.83 -18.92
CA ASN A 77 4.48 -20.46 -20.23
C ASN A 77 5.12 -19.17 -20.73
N THR A 78 5.18 -18.15 -19.89
CA THR A 78 5.75 -16.84 -20.26
C THR A 78 7.26 -16.79 -20.07
N ARG A 79 7.81 -17.70 -19.25
CA ARG A 79 9.20 -17.74 -18.77
C ARG A 79 9.59 -16.50 -17.98
N GLU A 80 8.66 -16.05 -17.13
CA GLU A 80 8.80 -14.86 -16.30
C GLU A 80 8.46 -15.15 -14.84
N PHE A 81 8.98 -14.32 -13.94
CA PHE A 81 8.59 -14.35 -12.54
C PHE A 81 7.28 -13.61 -12.32
N VAL A 82 6.40 -14.20 -11.53
CA VAL A 82 5.10 -13.63 -11.20
C VAL A 82 4.87 -13.66 -9.70
N ALA A 83 4.08 -12.72 -9.21
CA ALA A 83 3.56 -12.75 -7.85
C ALA A 83 2.13 -13.31 -7.89
N ILE A 84 1.85 -14.41 -7.20
CA ILE A 84 0.53 -15.04 -7.14
C ILE A 84 -0.06 -14.85 -5.75
N LYS A 85 -1.13 -14.06 -5.66
CA LYS A 85 -1.93 -13.92 -4.44
C LYS A 85 -2.93 -15.07 -4.37
N VAL A 86 -2.71 -15.99 -3.44
CA VAL A 86 -3.57 -17.14 -3.16
C VAL A 86 -4.50 -16.78 -2.01
N ILE A 87 -5.78 -16.57 -2.34
CA ILE A 87 -6.82 -16.17 -1.40
C ILE A 87 -7.26 -17.35 -0.54
N ARG A 88 -7.60 -17.11 0.73
CA ARG A 88 -8.12 -18.15 1.63
C ARG A 88 -9.39 -18.80 1.08
N SER A 89 -9.57 -20.08 1.35
CA SER A 89 -10.72 -20.92 0.97
C SER A 89 -11.94 -20.63 1.85
N ILE A 90 -12.30 -19.35 1.98
CA ILE A 90 -13.42 -18.86 2.80
C ILE A 90 -14.29 -17.96 1.93
N SER A 91 -15.59 -18.25 1.87
CA SER A 91 -16.55 -17.58 0.97
C SER A 91 -16.37 -16.06 0.92
N LYS A 92 -16.45 -15.38 2.08
CA LYS A 92 -16.33 -13.92 2.15
C LYS A 92 -15.06 -13.35 1.53
N TYR A 93 -13.93 -14.08 1.61
CA TYR A 93 -12.65 -13.63 1.03
C TYR A 93 -12.59 -13.91 -0.46
N ARG A 94 -13.23 -14.99 -0.94
CA ARG A 94 -13.36 -15.28 -2.36
C ARG A 94 -14.27 -14.27 -3.04
N ASP A 95 -15.41 -13.94 -2.43
CA ASP A 95 -16.35 -12.94 -2.93
C ASP A 95 -15.67 -11.57 -3.04
N ALA A 96 -14.92 -11.17 -2.00
CA ALA A 96 -14.12 -9.94 -2.03
C ALA A 96 -13.01 -9.97 -3.11
N ALA A 97 -12.37 -11.13 -3.34
CA ALA A 97 -11.35 -11.27 -4.36
C ALA A 97 -11.91 -11.12 -5.78
N MET A 98 -13.16 -11.51 -6.03
CA MET A 98 -13.81 -11.29 -7.32
C MET A 98 -14.02 -9.79 -7.60
N ILE A 99 -14.43 -9.03 -6.58
CA ILE A 99 -14.52 -7.56 -6.69
C ILE A 99 -13.15 -6.94 -6.98
N GLU A 100 -12.09 -7.41 -6.31
CA GLU A 100 -10.70 -6.97 -6.57
C GLU A 100 -10.28 -7.28 -8.02
N ILE A 101 -10.58 -8.48 -8.53
CA ILE A 101 -10.30 -8.87 -9.92
C ILE A 101 -11.03 -7.93 -10.90
N ASP A 102 -12.30 -7.63 -10.68
CA ASP A 102 -13.10 -6.77 -11.56
C ASP A 102 -12.51 -5.36 -11.63
N VAL A 103 -12.11 -4.80 -10.48
CA VAL A 103 -11.45 -3.49 -10.42
C VAL A 103 -10.11 -3.52 -11.15
N LEU A 104 -9.27 -4.54 -10.90
CA LEU A 104 -7.97 -4.67 -11.55
C LEU A 104 -8.09 -4.83 -13.07
N GLN A 105 -9.06 -5.60 -13.55
CA GLN A 105 -9.33 -5.75 -14.97
C GLN A 105 -9.83 -4.44 -15.59
N LEU A 106 -10.69 -3.70 -14.89
CA LEU A 106 -11.16 -2.39 -15.34
C LEU A 106 -9.99 -1.39 -15.46
N LEU A 107 -9.09 -1.37 -14.48
CA LEU A 107 -7.89 -0.54 -14.52
C LEU A 107 -6.99 -0.91 -15.69
N ALA A 108 -6.69 -2.21 -15.86
CA ALA A 108 -5.83 -2.70 -16.94
C ALA A 108 -6.38 -2.36 -18.34
N ARG A 109 -7.71 -2.37 -18.53
CA ARG A 109 -8.35 -2.00 -19.81
C ARG A 109 -8.31 -0.50 -20.09
N ASN A 110 -8.26 0.34 -19.05
CA ASN A 110 -8.31 1.79 -19.17
C ASN A 110 -6.94 2.46 -18.99
N ASP A 111 -5.88 1.69 -18.80
CA ASP A 111 -4.53 2.21 -18.62
C ASP A 111 -3.95 2.71 -19.95
N LYS A 112 -4.26 3.97 -20.28
CA LYS A 112 -3.78 4.65 -21.50
C LYS A 112 -2.34 5.17 -21.33
N SER A 113 -1.83 5.25 -20.10
CA SER A 113 -0.52 5.84 -19.78
C SER A 113 -0.12 5.49 -18.35
N SER A 114 0.69 4.45 -18.17
CA SER A 114 1.42 4.12 -16.93
C SER A 114 0.72 4.56 -15.64
N SER A 115 -0.48 4.02 -15.37
CA SER A 115 -1.27 4.30 -14.16
C SER A 115 -0.53 4.10 -12.83
N ARG A 116 0.66 3.49 -12.89
CA ARG A 116 1.50 3.01 -11.77
C ARG A 116 0.76 2.06 -10.83
N CYS A 117 -0.44 1.61 -11.23
CA CYS A 117 -1.16 0.54 -10.60
C CYS A 117 -0.54 -0.80 -11.03
N VAL A 118 -0.54 -1.76 -10.10
CA VAL A 118 -0.06 -3.12 -10.36
C VAL A 118 -0.88 -3.78 -11.47
N GLN A 119 -0.21 -4.44 -12.41
CA GLN A 119 -0.88 -5.09 -13.52
C GLN A 119 -1.29 -6.52 -13.20
N ILE A 120 -2.58 -6.81 -13.37
CA ILE A 120 -3.10 -8.18 -13.37
C ILE A 120 -2.75 -8.87 -14.68
N GLN A 121 -2.08 -10.02 -14.59
CA GLN A 121 -1.74 -10.84 -15.76
C GLN A 121 -2.81 -11.88 -16.05
N ASN A 122 -3.34 -12.52 -15.00
CA ASN A 122 -4.38 -13.53 -15.09
C ASN A 122 -5.00 -13.78 -13.70
N TRP A 123 -6.10 -14.53 -13.64
CA TRP A 123 -6.59 -15.13 -12.41
C TRP A 123 -7.18 -16.51 -12.68
N PHE A 124 -7.29 -17.34 -11.66
CA PHE A 124 -7.91 -18.66 -11.77
C PHE A 124 -8.40 -19.15 -10.40
N ASP A 125 -9.46 -19.97 -10.38
CA ASP A 125 -9.82 -20.75 -9.19
C ASP A 125 -9.00 -22.04 -9.17
N TYR A 126 -8.32 -22.30 -8.06
CA TYR A 126 -7.60 -23.54 -7.85
C TYR A 126 -7.92 -24.11 -6.48
N ARG A 127 -8.56 -25.28 -6.47
CA ARG A 127 -8.92 -26.00 -5.24
C ARG A 127 -9.66 -25.12 -4.24
N ASN A 128 -10.62 -24.32 -4.72
CA ASN A 128 -11.42 -23.41 -3.89
C ASN A 128 -10.68 -22.15 -3.42
N HIS A 129 -9.47 -21.91 -3.91
CA HIS A 129 -8.72 -20.68 -3.71
C HIS A 129 -8.75 -19.84 -4.99
N ILE A 130 -9.20 -18.60 -4.88
CA ILE A 130 -9.00 -17.62 -5.96
C ILE A 130 -7.52 -17.25 -5.97
N CYS A 131 -6.86 -17.44 -7.12
CA CYS A 131 -5.47 -17.10 -7.35
C CYS A 131 -5.41 -15.93 -8.34
N ILE A 132 -4.82 -14.81 -7.91
CA ILE A 132 -4.61 -13.63 -8.76
C ILE A 132 -3.14 -13.53 -9.11
N VAL A 133 -2.82 -13.46 -10.40
CA VAL A 133 -1.45 -13.43 -10.92
C VAL A 133 -1.11 -12.00 -11.31
N PHE A 134 -0.05 -11.47 -10.71
CA PHE A 134 0.48 -10.14 -10.96
C PHE A 134 1.90 -10.23 -11.54
N GLU A 135 2.33 -9.15 -12.17
CA GLU A 135 3.76 -8.94 -12.38
C GLU A 135 4.53 -8.98 -11.05
N LYS A 136 5.74 -9.56 -11.05
CA LYS A 136 6.60 -9.50 -9.86
C LYS A 136 7.23 -8.12 -9.75
N LEU A 137 6.98 -7.40 -8.66
CA LEU A 137 7.64 -6.12 -8.36
C LEU A 137 8.76 -6.27 -7.32
N GLY A 138 9.46 -5.16 -7.04
CA GLY A 138 10.48 -5.09 -6.00
C GLY A 138 9.88 -5.03 -4.58
N PRO A 139 10.73 -4.79 -3.56
CA PRO A 139 10.29 -4.59 -2.18
C PRO A 139 9.31 -3.42 -2.04
N SER A 140 8.45 -3.46 -1.03
CA SER A 140 7.62 -2.32 -0.67
C SER A 140 8.46 -1.15 -0.14
N LEU A 141 7.90 0.07 -0.14
CA LEU A 141 8.55 1.24 0.47
C LEU A 141 8.87 1.00 1.96
N TYR A 142 8.00 0.30 2.68
CA TYR A 142 8.22 -0.07 4.07
C TYR A 142 9.41 -1.04 4.22
N ASP A 143 9.50 -2.06 3.37
CA ASP A 143 10.63 -2.99 3.39
C ASP A 143 11.95 -2.27 3.11
N PHE A 144 11.94 -1.31 2.20
CA PHE A 144 13.12 -0.48 1.92
C PHE A 144 13.49 0.38 3.12
N LEU A 145 12.52 1.08 3.72
CA LEU A 145 12.73 1.91 4.90
C LEU A 145 13.31 1.09 6.06
N LYS A 146 12.74 -0.10 6.31
CA LYS A 146 13.24 -1.04 7.33
C LYS A 146 14.66 -1.52 7.05
N ARG A 147 14.99 -1.86 5.79
CA ARG A 147 16.36 -2.25 5.38
C ARG A 147 17.35 -1.11 5.58
N ASN A 148 16.91 0.13 5.37
CA ASN A 148 17.67 1.34 5.65
C ASN A 148 17.61 1.76 7.13
N LYS A 149 17.28 0.85 8.05
CA LYS A 149 17.20 1.10 9.51
C LYS A 149 16.31 2.29 9.88
N TYR A 150 15.24 2.53 9.10
CA TYR A 150 14.33 3.65 9.27
C TYR A 150 15.00 5.03 9.15
N CYS A 151 16.15 5.11 8.47
CA CYS A 151 16.73 6.41 8.13
C CYS A 151 15.82 7.11 7.11
N PRO A 152 15.48 8.40 7.33
CA PRO A 152 14.69 9.20 6.41
C PRO A 152 15.22 9.19 4.98
N PHE A 153 14.32 9.26 4.01
CA PHE A 153 14.70 9.45 2.62
C PHE A 153 15.08 10.90 2.35
N PRO A 154 16.08 11.15 1.47
CA PRO A 154 16.30 12.47 0.88
C PRO A 154 15.02 13.04 0.28
N VAL A 155 14.79 14.34 0.46
CA VAL A 155 13.55 15.01 0.04
C VAL A 155 13.25 14.87 -1.45
N ASP A 156 14.29 14.73 -2.28
CA ASP A 156 14.12 14.56 -3.73
C ASP A 156 13.50 13.19 -4.07
N LEU A 157 13.84 12.14 -3.31
CA LEU A 157 13.17 10.84 -3.42
C LEU A 157 11.75 10.89 -2.86
N VAL A 158 11.53 11.59 -1.75
CA VAL A 158 10.18 11.81 -1.19
C VAL A 158 9.29 12.54 -2.22
N ARG A 159 9.85 13.53 -2.93
CA ARG A 159 9.17 14.23 -4.01
C ARG A 159 8.81 13.29 -5.16
N GLU A 160 9.74 12.45 -5.59
CA GLU A 160 9.46 11.51 -6.68
C GLU A 160 8.40 10.47 -6.30
N PHE A 161 8.51 9.85 -5.11
CA PHE A 161 7.49 8.92 -4.62
C PHE A 161 6.13 9.60 -4.46
N GLY A 162 6.10 10.82 -3.92
CA GLY A 162 4.86 11.59 -3.78
C GLY A 162 4.19 11.91 -5.11
N ARG A 163 4.97 12.31 -6.12
CA ARG A 163 4.45 12.55 -7.48
C ARG A 163 3.82 11.29 -8.05
N GLN A 164 4.54 10.17 -7.98
CA GLN A 164 4.07 8.89 -8.52
C GLN A 164 2.80 8.37 -7.82
N LEU A 165 2.71 8.52 -6.49
CA LEU A 165 1.53 8.16 -5.72
C LEU A 165 0.32 9.01 -6.11
N LEU A 166 0.49 10.33 -6.20
CA LEU A 166 -0.58 11.25 -6.57
C LEU A 166 -1.05 11.04 -8.01
N GLU A 167 -0.13 10.78 -8.95
CA GLU A 167 -0.48 10.44 -10.33
C GLU A 167 -1.30 9.15 -10.38
N SER A 168 -0.94 8.12 -9.59
CA SER A 168 -1.72 6.89 -9.52
C SER A 168 -3.15 7.12 -9.01
N VAL A 169 -3.31 7.90 -7.93
CA VAL A 169 -4.63 8.27 -7.40
C VAL A 169 -5.42 9.11 -8.41
N ALA A 170 -4.78 10.05 -9.10
CA ALA A 170 -5.42 10.88 -10.12
C ALA A 170 -5.91 10.07 -11.33
N CYS A 171 -5.20 8.99 -11.69
CA CYS A 171 -5.55 8.10 -12.79
C CYS A 171 -6.82 7.27 -12.55
N LEU A 172 -7.24 7.07 -11.29
CA LEU A 172 -8.42 6.27 -10.97
C LEU A 172 -9.72 6.90 -11.48
N GLY A 173 -9.72 8.18 -11.86
CA GLY A 173 -10.89 8.90 -12.36
C GLY A 173 -11.81 9.45 -11.26
N TRP A 174 -11.52 9.10 -10.01
CA TRP A 174 -12.20 9.59 -8.81
C TRP A 174 -11.11 10.03 -7.80
N SER A 175 -11.29 11.19 -7.17
CA SER A 175 -10.42 11.62 -6.07
C SER A 175 -11.12 11.29 -4.75
N TYR A 176 -10.61 10.32 -3.99
CA TYR A 176 -11.09 10.06 -2.64
C TYR A 176 -10.22 10.81 -1.64
N PRO A 177 -10.78 11.77 -0.87
CA PRO A 177 -10.00 12.49 0.14
C PRO A 177 -9.28 11.57 1.14
N CYS A 178 -9.80 10.37 1.43
CA CYS A 178 -9.13 9.40 2.31
C CYS A 178 -7.78 8.92 1.76
N ASP A 179 -7.66 8.76 0.45
CA ASP A 179 -6.42 8.34 -0.19
C ASP A 179 -5.40 9.47 -0.13
N ILE A 180 -5.84 10.71 -0.34
CA ILE A 180 -4.99 11.90 -0.20
C ILE A 180 -4.44 12.05 1.23
N TRP A 181 -5.29 11.82 2.25
CA TRP A 181 -4.82 11.81 3.64
C TRP A 181 -3.75 10.73 3.85
N SER A 182 -3.98 9.54 3.31
CA SER A 182 -3.05 8.41 3.40
C SER A 182 -1.72 8.72 2.71
N VAL A 183 -1.74 9.38 1.54
CA VAL A 183 -0.53 9.88 0.86
C VAL A 183 0.21 10.87 1.75
N GLY A 184 -0.51 11.81 2.40
CA GLY A 184 0.09 12.72 3.38
C GLY A 184 0.83 11.99 4.50
N CYS A 185 0.22 10.97 5.10
CA CYS A 185 0.84 10.13 6.13
C CYS A 185 2.09 9.40 5.60
N ILE A 186 2.01 8.79 4.41
CA ILE A 186 3.14 8.09 3.78
C ILE A 186 4.31 9.05 3.55
N LEU A 187 4.06 10.26 3.06
CA LEU A 187 5.12 11.23 2.80
C LEU A 187 5.83 11.67 4.09
N VAL A 188 5.08 11.84 5.19
CA VAL A 188 5.70 12.12 6.50
C VAL A 188 6.54 10.94 6.98
N GLU A 189 6.05 9.70 6.80
CA GLU A 189 6.82 8.51 7.18
C GLU A 189 8.11 8.37 6.37
N LEU A 190 8.08 8.66 5.06
CA LEU A 190 9.27 8.62 4.22
C LEU A 190 10.30 9.70 4.60
N CYS A 191 9.86 10.92 4.96
CA CYS A 191 10.78 12.00 5.29
C CYS A 191 11.21 12.04 6.76
N THR A 192 10.61 11.24 7.65
CA THR A 192 10.97 11.17 9.07
C THR A 192 11.44 9.80 9.52
N GLY A 193 11.16 8.75 8.73
CA GLY A 193 11.47 7.36 9.06
C GLY A 193 10.49 6.69 10.03
N GLY A 194 9.50 7.42 10.55
CA GLY A 194 8.52 6.89 11.50
C GLY A 194 7.08 7.16 11.06
N ALA A 195 6.18 6.23 11.37
CA ALA A 195 4.75 6.39 11.11
C ALA A 195 4.22 7.67 11.79
N LEU A 196 3.49 8.50 11.04
CA LEU A 196 2.98 9.79 11.53
C LEU A 196 2.10 9.65 12.78
N PHE A 197 1.22 8.65 12.79
CA PHE A 197 0.31 8.35 13.90
C PHE A 197 0.44 6.88 14.30
N GLN A 198 1.31 6.60 15.28
CA GLN A 198 1.56 5.24 15.74
C GLN A 198 0.68 4.87 16.93
N THR A 199 -0.55 4.42 16.65
CA THR A 199 -1.50 3.99 17.68
C THR A 199 -2.52 2.98 17.12
N HIS A 200 -3.16 2.23 18.02
CA HIS A 200 -4.28 1.34 17.75
C HIS A 200 -5.56 1.74 18.50
N GLU A 201 -5.59 2.94 19.09
CA GLU A 201 -6.73 3.46 19.85
C GLU A 201 -7.21 4.79 19.25
N ASN A 202 -8.52 4.92 19.05
CA ASN A 202 -9.10 6.02 18.27
C ASN A 202 -8.98 7.39 18.96
N LEU A 203 -9.17 7.47 20.29
CA LEU A 203 -9.07 8.74 21.01
C LEU A 203 -7.62 9.24 21.05
N GLU A 204 -6.66 8.34 21.32
CA GLU A 204 -5.24 8.62 21.19
C GLU A 204 -4.90 9.06 19.76
N HIS A 205 -5.44 8.40 18.73
CA HIS A 205 -5.22 8.80 17.34
C HIS A 205 -5.68 10.23 17.06
N LEU A 206 -6.89 10.60 17.50
CA LEU A 206 -7.41 11.97 17.38
C LEU A 206 -6.54 12.97 18.16
N ALA A 207 -6.03 12.59 19.33
CA ALA A 207 -5.16 13.45 20.12
C ALA A 207 -3.78 13.64 19.47
N MET A 208 -3.22 12.59 18.84
CA MET A 208 -2.02 12.68 18.02
C MET A 208 -2.26 13.60 16.82
N MET A 209 -3.41 13.49 16.15
CA MET A 209 -3.77 14.39 15.06
C MET A 209 -3.80 15.84 15.55
N GLU A 210 -4.49 16.15 16.65
CA GLU A 210 -4.55 17.53 17.18
C GLU A 210 -3.16 18.08 17.55
N ARG A 211 -2.29 17.21 18.09
CA ARG A 211 -0.92 17.57 18.44
C ARG A 211 -0.07 17.93 17.22
N VAL A 212 -0.24 17.19 16.12
CA VAL A 212 0.56 17.35 14.90
C VAL A 212 0.03 18.48 14.01
N LEU A 213 -1.30 18.58 13.85
CA LEU A 213 -1.95 19.40 12.83
C LEU A 213 -2.69 20.63 13.40
N GLY A 214 -2.88 20.69 14.72
CA GLY A 214 -3.71 21.71 15.37
C GLY A 214 -5.13 21.22 15.65
N PRO A 215 -6.00 22.05 16.24
CA PRO A 215 -7.30 21.61 16.74
C PRO A 215 -8.22 21.04 15.65
N LEU A 216 -9.04 20.05 16.02
CA LEU A 216 -10.09 19.53 15.16
C LEU A 216 -11.15 20.62 14.87
N PRO A 217 -11.62 20.77 13.62
CA PRO A 217 -12.63 21.78 13.31
C PRO A 217 -13.95 21.52 14.03
N GLU A 218 -14.50 22.57 14.68
CA GLU A 218 -15.72 22.45 15.48
C GLU A 218 -16.93 21.94 14.68
N HIS A 219 -17.03 22.34 13.40
CA HIS A 219 -18.13 21.89 12.54
C HIS A 219 -18.08 20.38 12.27
N MET A 220 -16.88 19.77 12.24
CA MET A 220 -16.75 18.32 12.11
C MET A 220 -17.12 17.61 13.42
N ILE A 221 -16.69 18.16 14.56
CA ILE A 221 -17.05 17.64 15.88
C ILE A 221 -18.57 17.67 16.08
N SER A 222 -19.23 18.77 15.69
CA SER A 222 -20.69 18.91 15.79
C SER A 222 -21.48 17.91 14.94
N LYS A 223 -20.84 17.37 13.90
CA LYS A 223 -21.41 16.36 12.97
C LYS A 223 -20.93 14.94 13.31
N ALA A 224 -20.23 14.74 14.42
CA ALA A 224 -19.79 13.42 14.85
C ALA A 224 -20.99 12.48 14.98
N ASN A 225 -20.85 11.24 14.47
CA ASN A 225 -21.90 10.24 14.63
C ASN A 225 -21.97 9.75 16.10
N ARG A 226 -23.06 9.07 16.45
CA ARG A 226 -23.29 8.52 17.80
C ARG A 226 -22.14 7.66 18.33
N GLY A 227 -21.42 6.96 17.45
CA GLY A 227 -20.27 6.14 17.84
C GLY A 227 -19.02 6.96 18.23
N ALA A 228 -18.91 8.18 17.72
CA ALA A 228 -17.78 9.07 17.93
C ALA A 228 -18.02 10.13 19.02
N GLU A 229 -19.27 10.40 19.41
CA GLU A 229 -19.62 11.38 20.46
C GLU A 229 -18.84 11.16 21.77
N LYS A 230 -18.57 9.89 22.13
CA LYS A 230 -17.79 9.51 23.32
C LYS A 230 -16.35 10.08 23.36
N TYR A 231 -15.81 10.47 22.21
CA TYR A 231 -14.47 11.04 22.10
C TYR A 231 -14.43 12.55 22.37
N PHE A 232 -15.58 13.21 22.51
CA PHE A 232 -15.68 14.65 22.64
C PHE A 232 -16.38 15.05 23.94
N ARG A 233 -15.99 16.19 24.50
CA ARG A 233 -16.72 16.89 25.56
C ARG A 233 -17.05 18.28 25.07
N ARG A 234 -18.34 18.54 24.83
CA ARG A 234 -18.83 19.76 24.16
C ARG A 234 -18.22 19.86 22.74
N THR A 235 -17.48 20.92 22.44
CA THR A 235 -16.85 21.18 21.14
C THR A 235 -15.35 20.84 21.11
N ARG A 236 -14.85 20.06 22.09
CA ARG A 236 -13.42 19.72 22.20
C ARG A 236 -13.21 18.22 22.37
N LEU A 237 -12.04 17.75 21.96
CA LEU A 237 -11.60 16.38 22.20
C LEU A 237 -11.53 16.11 23.72
N ASN A 238 -12.00 14.94 24.14
CA ASN A 238 -11.94 14.48 25.54
C ASN A 238 -10.52 14.00 25.89
N TRP A 239 -9.55 14.91 25.86
CA TRP A 239 -8.14 14.62 26.08
C TRP A 239 -7.48 15.67 26.98
N PRO A 240 -6.65 15.28 27.97
CA PRO A 240 -6.16 13.93 28.27
C PRO A 240 -7.06 13.09 29.19
N GLU A 241 -8.21 13.61 29.65
CA GLU A 241 -9.06 12.94 30.65
C GLU A 241 -9.64 11.62 30.16
N GLY A 242 -9.87 11.48 28.85
CA GLY A 242 -10.33 10.22 28.25
C GLY A 242 -9.22 9.23 27.89
N ALA A 243 -7.94 9.57 28.12
CA ALA A 243 -6.83 8.71 27.74
C ALA A 243 -6.86 7.37 28.46
N VAL A 244 -6.52 6.29 27.75
CA VAL A 244 -6.53 4.93 28.30
C VAL A 244 -5.41 4.68 29.32
N SER A 245 -4.33 5.46 29.29
CA SER A 245 -3.18 5.30 30.19
C SER A 245 -2.29 6.55 30.25
N ARG A 246 -1.41 6.62 31.26
CA ARG A 246 -0.39 7.68 31.35
C ARG A 246 0.66 7.55 30.24
N GLU A 247 0.92 6.34 29.78
CA GLU A 247 1.81 6.03 28.65
C GLU A 247 1.29 6.68 27.38
N SER A 248 -0.02 6.56 27.13
CA SER A 248 -0.70 7.18 26.00
C SER A 248 -0.60 8.72 26.04
N ILE A 249 -0.84 9.32 27.21
CA ILE A 249 -0.65 10.77 27.42
C ILE A 249 0.79 11.18 27.12
N ARG A 250 1.78 10.41 27.59
CA ARG A 250 3.20 10.69 27.35
C ARG A 250 3.57 10.53 25.87
N ALA A 251 3.03 9.54 25.18
CA ALA A 251 3.26 9.32 23.76
C ALA A 251 2.79 10.52 22.94
N VAL A 252 1.54 10.97 23.12
CA VAL A 252 1.00 12.15 22.42
C VAL A 252 1.80 13.40 22.75
N ARG A 253 2.13 13.65 24.03
CA ARG A 253 2.90 14.85 24.43
C ARG A 253 4.28 14.94 23.78
N LYS A 254 4.93 13.80 23.50
CA LYS A 254 6.25 13.72 22.86
C LYS A 254 6.23 14.04 21.37
N LEU A 255 5.07 13.93 20.71
CA LEU A 255 4.98 14.27 19.29
C LEU A 255 5.23 15.76 19.10
N ASP A 256 5.91 16.10 18.02
CA ASP A 256 6.07 17.47 17.56
C ASP A 256 4.91 17.86 16.63
N ASN A 257 4.77 19.16 16.38
CA ASN A 257 3.89 19.60 15.29
C ASN A 257 4.51 19.26 13.93
N LEU A 258 3.67 19.18 12.88
CA LEU A 258 4.07 18.77 11.53
C LEU A 258 5.29 19.54 10.99
N LYS A 259 5.37 20.85 11.25
CA LYS A 259 6.45 21.71 10.76
C LYS A 259 7.80 21.30 11.38
N GLU A 260 7.84 21.11 12.69
CA GLU A 260 9.05 20.71 13.41
C GLU A 260 9.49 19.28 13.04
N MET A 261 8.54 18.35 12.86
CA MET A 261 8.83 16.99 12.40
C MET A 261 9.58 16.99 11.07
N VAL A 262 9.13 17.79 10.10
CA VAL A 262 9.77 17.89 8.77
C VAL A 262 11.07 18.66 8.85
N TYR A 263 11.13 19.79 9.55
CA TYR A 263 12.32 20.64 9.63
C TYR A 263 13.53 19.96 10.26
N ARG A 264 13.32 18.98 11.15
CA ARG A 264 14.40 18.19 11.76
C ARG A 264 15.08 17.23 10.78
N HIS A 265 14.36 16.76 9.76
CA HIS A 265 14.82 15.69 8.88
C HIS A 265 15.01 16.13 7.43
N THR A 266 14.65 17.38 7.10
CA THR A 266 14.70 17.89 5.73
C THR A 266 15.30 19.30 5.72
N GLU A 267 16.39 19.48 4.98
CA GLU A 267 17.08 20.77 4.86
C GLU A 267 16.54 21.60 3.68
N SER A 268 16.52 21.02 2.47
CA SER A 268 16.06 21.69 1.25
C SER A 268 14.56 21.48 1.01
N SER A 269 13.89 22.44 0.37
CA SER A 269 12.44 22.39 0.03
C SER A 269 11.48 22.11 1.20
N ARG A 270 11.95 22.15 2.45
CA ARG A 270 11.19 21.82 3.65
C ARG A 270 9.94 22.68 3.84
N THR A 271 10.00 23.96 3.47
CA THR A 271 8.84 24.88 3.51
C THR A 271 7.75 24.44 2.53
N LEU A 272 8.13 24.09 1.31
CA LEU A 272 7.20 23.60 0.28
C LEU A 272 6.63 22.23 0.62
N LEU A 273 7.43 21.35 1.24
CA LEU A 273 6.95 20.06 1.70
C LEU A 273 5.93 20.22 2.83
N VAL A 274 6.20 21.07 3.83
CA VAL A 274 5.23 21.34 4.92
C VAL A 274 3.94 21.93 4.37
N ASP A 275 4.03 22.83 3.39
CA ASP A 275 2.86 23.44 2.75
C ASP A 275 1.98 22.40 2.03
N LEU A 276 2.60 21.55 1.21
CA LEU A 276 1.93 20.43 0.56
C LEU A 276 1.26 19.51 1.58
N LEU A 277 2.00 19.09 2.62
CA LEU A 277 1.51 18.17 3.65
C LEU A 277 0.32 18.74 4.41
N ARG A 278 0.28 20.05 4.68
CA ARG A 278 -0.89 20.72 5.28
C ARG A 278 -2.12 20.65 4.39
N GLY A 279 -1.93 20.75 3.07
CA GLY A 279 -3.02 20.59 2.10
C GLY A 279 -3.52 19.14 2.01
N LEU A 280 -2.62 18.16 2.04
CA LEU A 280 -2.96 16.71 2.02
C LEU A 280 -3.60 16.24 3.33
N LEU A 281 -3.19 16.80 4.47
CA LEU A 281 -3.63 16.44 5.82
C LEU A 281 -4.66 17.42 6.40
N LYS A 282 -5.39 18.15 5.55
CA LYS A 282 -6.54 18.92 6.03
C LYS A 282 -7.60 17.99 6.60
N TYR A 283 -8.15 18.34 7.77
CA TYR A 283 -9.19 17.55 8.43
C TYR A 283 -10.45 17.43 7.58
N ASP A 284 -10.98 18.56 7.10
CA ASP A 284 -12.18 18.58 6.28
C ASP A 284 -11.88 17.98 4.90
N PRO A 285 -12.50 16.85 4.52
CA PRO A 285 -12.31 16.23 3.22
C PRO A 285 -12.63 17.15 2.03
N SER A 286 -13.52 18.12 2.20
CA SER A 286 -13.93 19.06 1.14
C SER A 286 -12.94 20.20 0.92
N GLU A 287 -12.10 20.49 1.91
CA GLU A 287 -11.04 21.50 1.80
C GLU A 287 -9.66 20.88 1.49
N ARG A 288 -9.55 19.56 1.57
CA ARG A 288 -8.32 18.80 1.31
C ARG A 288 -7.98 18.88 -0.17
N LEU A 289 -6.67 18.98 -0.47
CA LEU A 289 -6.20 18.97 -1.86
C LEU A 289 -6.73 17.74 -2.60
N THR A 290 -7.10 17.91 -3.87
CA THR A 290 -7.28 16.75 -4.76
C THR A 290 -5.92 16.24 -5.23
N ALA A 291 -5.87 15.02 -5.79
CA ALA A 291 -4.63 14.51 -6.36
C ALA A 291 -4.06 15.42 -7.47
N ARG A 292 -4.94 16.03 -8.28
CA ARG A 292 -4.53 16.93 -9.37
C ARG A 292 -3.98 18.25 -8.83
N ASP A 293 -4.69 18.88 -7.89
CA ASP A 293 -4.22 20.13 -7.28
C ASP A 293 -2.89 19.93 -6.53
N ALA A 294 -2.72 18.77 -5.89
CA ALA A 294 -1.48 18.40 -5.24
C ALA A 294 -0.32 18.23 -6.25
N LEU A 295 -0.56 17.67 -7.43
CA LEU A 295 0.46 17.55 -8.48
C LEU A 295 0.90 18.90 -9.05
N ASP A 296 -0.01 19.88 -9.11
CA ASP A 296 0.29 21.24 -9.55
C ASP A 296 1.02 22.08 -8.49
N HIS A 297 1.19 21.54 -7.28
CA HIS A 297 1.82 22.22 -6.15
C HIS A 297 3.30 22.58 -6.42
N PRO A 298 3.79 23.76 -6.00
CA PRO A 298 5.18 24.18 -6.24
C PRO A 298 6.26 23.21 -5.79
N PHE A 299 5.96 22.37 -4.77
CA PHE A 299 6.87 21.31 -4.33
C PHE A 299 7.30 20.37 -5.47
N PHE A 300 6.45 20.14 -6.48
CA PHE A 300 6.73 19.25 -7.61
C PHE A 300 7.28 19.96 -8.86
N ARG A 301 7.30 21.30 -8.89
CA ARG A 301 7.62 22.09 -10.10
C ARG A 301 9.11 22.20 -10.41
N ASN A 302 10.00 22.04 -9.43
CA ASN A 302 11.43 22.09 -9.67
C ASN A 302 11.94 20.70 -10.08
N PRO A 303 12.50 20.52 -11.29
CA PRO A 303 13.19 19.29 -11.65
C PRO A 303 14.47 19.15 -10.81
N ILE A 304 14.89 17.90 -10.66
CA ILE A 304 16.21 17.52 -10.11
C ILE A 304 17.30 18.03 -11.03
#